data_AF-A0A7D5SUJ4-F1
#
_entry.id   AF-A0A7D5SUJ4-F1
#
_cell.length_a   1.000
_cell.length_b   1.000
_cell.length_c   1.000
_cell.angle_alpha   90.00
_cell.angle_beta   90.00
_cell.angle_gamma   90.00
#
_symmetry.space_group_name_H-M   'P 1'
#
loop_
_entity.id
_entity.type
_entity.pdbx_description
1 polymer ?
#
loop_
_entity_poly.entity_id
_entity_poly.type
_entity_poly.pdbx_seq_one_letter_code
_entity_poly.pdbx_strand_id
1 'polypeptide(L)' 'MEQIRNKLEKTPLSELILSPVVLGELGQGVEKSRHREKNAARLARMVDGLQLVALDAGTSRHYDNNLITSSD' A
#
# COMPACT_ATOMS: atom_id res chain seq x y z
N MET A 1 -11.57 12.99 2.95
CA MET A 1 -10.12 12.80 3.24
C MET A 1 -9.82 12.76 4.73
N GLU A 2 -10.31 13.72 5.52
CA GLU A 2 -10.00 13.80 6.97
C GLU A 2 -10.47 12.58 7.78
N GLN A 3 -11.65 12.03 7.48
CA GLN A 3 -12.15 10.80 8.10
C GLN A 3 -11.28 9.57 7.81
N ILE A 4 -10.75 9.45 6.59
CA ILE A 4 -9.86 8.35 6.20
C ILE A 4 -8.54 8.46 6.96
N ARG A 5 -7.97 9.66 7.03
CA ARG A 5 -6.75 9.93 7.81
C ARG A 5 -6.95 9.59 9.29
N ASN A 6 -8.03 10.09 9.91
CA ASN A 6 -8.33 9.84 11.31
C ASN A 6 -8.53 8.35 11.61
N LYS A 7 -9.09 7.58 10.67
CA LYS A 7 -9.21 6.13 10.78
C LYS A 7 -7.82 5.48 10.75
N LEU A 8 -7.01 5.78 9.73
CA LEU A 8 -5.67 5.21 9.57
C LEU A 8 -4.72 5.56 10.73
N GLU A 9 -4.85 6.74 11.32
CA GLU A 9 -4.05 7.15 12.49
C GLU A 9 -4.40 6.37 13.76
N LYS A 10 -5.63 5.84 13.85
CA LYS A 10 -6.12 5.07 14.99
C LYS A 10 -6.05 3.56 14.78
N THR A 11 -5.87 3.11 13.53
CA THR A 11 -5.76 1.68 13.21
C THR A 11 -4.33 1.20 13.46
N PRO A 12 -4.13 0.15 14.27
CA PRO A 12 -2.81 -0.48 14.42
C PRO A 12 -2.25 -0.94 13.07
N LEU A 13 -0.94 -0.78 12.85
CA LEU A 13 -0.29 -1.21 11.60
C LEU A 13 -0.50 -2.69 11.31
N SER A 14 -0.56 -3.54 12.34
CA SER A 14 -0.81 -4.98 12.21
C SER A 14 -2.19 -5.33 11.64
N GLU A 15 -3.15 -4.40 11.72
CA GLU A 15 -4.50 -4.56 11.17
C GLU A 15 -4.62 -3.96 9.76
N LEU A 16 -3.55 -3.35 9.25
CA LEU A 16 -3.49 -2.78 7.92
C LEU A 16 -2.82 -3.75 6.96
N ILE A 17 -3.51 -4.00 5.85
CA ILE A 17 -2.97 -4.75 4.72
C ILE A 17 -2.44 -3.75 3.70
N LEU A 18 -1.20 -3.96 3.27
CA LEU A 18 -0.60 -3.18 2.19
C LEU A 18 -0.40 -4.05 0.95
N SER A 19 -0.94 -3.59 -0.17
CA SER A 19 -0.67 -4.18 -1.48
C SER A 19 0.77 -3.88 -1.93
N PRO A 20 1.47 -4.84 -2.55
CA PRO A 20 2.76 -4.64 -3.19
C PRO A 20 2.79 -3.50 -4.22
N VAL A 21 1.66 -3.21 -4.89
CA VAL A 21 1.56 -2.05 -5.80
C VAL A 21 1.79 -0.75 -5.03
N VAL A 22 1.05 -0.56 -3.92
CA VAL A 22 1.15 0.63 -3.08
C VAL A 22 2.52 0.72 -2.42
N LEU A 23 3.11 -0.42 -2.04
CA LEU A 23 4.50 -0.44 -1.55
C LEU A 23 5.49 0.05 -2.61
N GLY A 24 5.31 -0.35 -3.88
CA GLY A 24 6.13 0.13 -5.00
C GLY A 24 6.00 1.63 -5.21
N GLU A 25 4.78 2.18 -5.14
CA GLU A 25 4.54 3.62 -5.24
C GLU A 25 5.21 4.41 -4.09
N LEU A 26 5.13 3.89 -2.86
CA LEU A 26 5.81 4.48 -1.72
C LEU A 26 7.32 4.47 -1.91
N GLY A 27 7.89 3.36 -2.41
CA GLY A 27 9.31 3.25 -2.75
C GLY A 27 9.75 4.31 -3.77
N GLN A 28 9.00 4.48 -4.86
CA GLN A 28 9.27 5.54 -5.84
C GLN A 28 9.17 6.95 -5.22
N GLY A 29 8.23 7.16 -4.30
CA GLY A 29 8.12 8.40 -3.53
C GLY A 29 9.35 8.68 -2.66
N VAL A 30 9.91 7.65 -2.03
CA VAL A 30 11.17 7.75 -1.26
C VAL A 30 12.31 8.20 -2.14
N GLU A 31 12.50 7.57 -3.31
CA GLU A 31 13.56 7.88 -4.27
C GLU A 31 13.50 9.33 -4.80
N LYS A 32 12.28 9.86 -4.97
CA LYS A 32 12.08 11.24 -5.44
C LYS A 32 12.19 12.28 -4.30
N SER A 33 12.24 11.85 -3.05
CA SER A 33 12.22 12.76 -1.91
C SER A 33 13.58 13.43 -1.63
N ARG A 34 13.55 14.63 -1.05
CA ARG A 34 14.75 15.32 -0.56
C ARG A 34 15.43 14.63 0.63
N HIS A 35 14.72 13.72 1.31
CA HIS A 35 15.18 13.02 2.52
C HIS A 35 15.15 11.50 2.31
N ARG A 36 15.79 11.03 1.23
CA ARG A 36 15.76 9.63 0.79
C ARG A 36 16.06 8.64 1.90
N GLU A 37 17.19 8.78 2.58
CA GLU A 37 17.63 7.83 3.62
C GLU A 37 16.67 7.77 4.82
N LYS A 38 16.22 8.94 5.30
CA LYS A 38 15.24 9.03 6.39
C LYS A 38 13.92 8.38 6.01
N ASN A 39 13.47 8.59 4.78
CA ASN A 39 12.21 8.05 4.29
C ASN A 39 12.30 6.56 3.97
N ALA A 40 13.45 6.08 3.49
CA ALA A 40 13.72 4.65 3.30
C ALA A 40 13.71 3.90 4.64
N ALA A 41 14.42 4.42 5.65
CA ALA A 41 14.42 3.83 6.98
C ALA A 41 13.03 3.84 7.64
N ARG A 42 12.23 4.88 7.37
CA ARG A 42 10.84 4.94 7.84
C ARG A 42 9.97 3.91 7.13
N LEU A 43 10.09 3.77 5.81
CA LEU A 43 9.33 2.80 5.02
C LEU A 43 9.66 1.37 5.45
N ALA A 44 10.95 1.04 5.64
CA ALA A 44 11.37 -0.27 6.12
C ALA A 44 10.72 -0.63 7.47
N ARG A 45 10.78 0.28 8.46
CA ARG A 45 10.12 0.06 9.76
C ARG A 45 8.60 -0.09 9.67
N MET A 46 7.96 0.57 8.70
CA MET A 46 6.52 0.42 8.49
C MET A 46 6.21 -0.95 7.88
N VAL A 47 6.99 -1.41 6.92
CA VAL A 47 6.83 -2.73 6.29
C VAL A 47 6.97 -3.85 7.33
N ASP A 48 7.89 -3.74 8.28
CA ASP A 48 8.04 -4.73 9.37
C ASP A 48 6.78 -4.89 10.23
N GLY A 49 5.96 -3.84 10.34
CA GLY A 49 4.73 -3.83 11.12
C GLY A 49 3.45 -4.09 10.32
N LEU A 50 3.55 -4.24 8.99
CA LEU A 50 2.41 -4.38 8.08
C LEU A 50 2.26 -5.81 7.59
N GLN A 51 1.01 -6.24 7.40
CA GLN A 51 0.74 -7.46 6.66
C GLN A 51 0.83 -7.15 5.16
N LEU A 52 1.89 -7.65 4.51
CA LEU A 52 2.04 -7.57 3.06
C LEU A 52 1.27 -8.73 2.42
N VAL A 53 0.24 -8.42 1.65
CA VAL A 53 -0.51 -9.45 0.89
C VAL A 53 0.07 -9.53 -0.50
N ALA A 54 0.64 -10.68 -0.88
CA ALA A 54 1.17 -10.88 -2.21
C ALA A 54 0.05 -10.70 -3.26
N LEU A 55 0.37 -10.02 -4.37
CA LEU A 55 -0.48 -10.04 -5.55
C LEU A 55 -0.35 -11.44 -6.15
N ASP A 56 -1.30 -12.31 -5.84
CA ASP A 56 -1.35 -13.67 -6.35
C ASP A 56 -2.30 -13.79 -7.54
N ALA A 57 -2.31 -14.96 -8.19
CA ALA A 57 -3.19 -15.24 -9.31
C ALA A 57 -4.70 -15.14 -8.94
N GLY A 58 -5.06 -15.21 -7.65
CA GLY A 58 -6.40 -14.93 -7.16
C GLY A 58 -6.75 -13.44 -7.25
N THR A 59 -5.81 -12.59 -6.88
CA THR A 59 -5.91 -11.12 -6.95
C THR A 59 -5.99 -10.62 -8.39
N SER A 60 -5.17 -11.17 -9.30
CA SER A 60 -5.22 -10.82 -10.73
C SER A 60 -6.59 -11.10 -11.36
N ARG A 61 -7.22 -12.25 -11.03
CA ARG A 61 -8.57 -12.59 -11.52
C ARG A 61 -9.65 -11.62 -11.06
N HIS A 62 -9.51 -11.02 -9.88
CA HIS A 62 -10.48 -10.05 -9.38
C HIS A 62 -10.35 -8.67 -10.06
N TYR A 63 -9.12 -8.27 -10.43
CA TYR A 63 -8.91 -7.07 -11.25
C TYR A 63 -9.44 -7.24 -12.68
N ASP A 64 -9.22 -8.40 -13.30
CA ASP A 64 -9.77 -8.70 -14.63
C ASP A 64 -11.30 -8.69 -14.63
N ASN A 65 -11.94 -9.27 -13.60
CA ASN A 65 -13.39 -9.36 -13.54
C ASN A 65 -14.08 -7.99 -13.35
N ASN A 66 -13.44 -7.04 -12.65
CA ASN A 66 -13.95 -5.67 -12.50
C ASN A 66 -13.70 -4.79 -13.74
N LEU A 67 -12.72 -5.14 -14.58
CA LEU A 67 -12.50 -4.48 -15.87
C LEU A 67 -13.56 -4.89 -16.90
N ILE A 68 -14.03 -6.14 -16.84
CA ILE A 68 -15.06 -6.67 -17.75
C ILE A 68 -16.46 -6.16 -17.38
N THR A 69 -16.76 -5.91 -16.10
CA THR A 69 -18.10 -5.43 -15.66
C THR A 69 -18.26 -3.90 -15.69
N SER A 70 -17.25 -3.14 -16.14
CA SER A 70 -17.33 -1.69 -16.32
C SER A 70 -17.44 -1.29 -17.81
N SER A 71 -17.73 -2.27 -18.68
CA SER A 71 -18.06 -2.08 -20.09
C SER A 71 -19.49 -2.54 -20.36
N ASP A 72 -20.46 -1.90 -19.71
CA ASP A 72 -21.89 -1.89 -20.11
C ASP A 72 -22.40 -0.45 -20.08
#